data_AF-A0AAF3EY73-F1
#
_entry.id   AF-A0AAF3EY73-F1
#
_cell.length_a   1.000
_cell.length_b   1.000
_cell.length_c   1.000
_cell.angle_alpha   90.00
_cell.angle_beta   90.00
_cell.angle_gamma   90.00
#
_symmetry.space_group_name_H-M   'P 1'
#
loop_
_entity.id
_entity.type
_entity.pdbx_description
1 polymer ?
#
loop_
_entity_poly.entity_id
_entity_poly.type
_entity_poly.pdbx_seq_one_letter_code
_entity_poly.pdbx_strand_id
1 'polypeptide(L)'
;MLPTRKVPLVRQPPMQEPLPFDPKIVQQGLSELHIYPTRQGGGLMQIEVTMSFGLQPGWITEIERSVVEYYTGDQSNSGQQANNIAEYLERKLGGFWSVMIVDDPGIAAFTVSRKPIYAMIQVNGGEGILISSSGVPAGGPSGISIGSPFRQPPHMG
;
A
#
# COMPACT_ATOMS: atom_id res chain seq x y z
N MET A 1 -47.01 -0.64 8.11
CA MET A 1 -46.04 -1.48 7.37
C MET A 1 -45.13 -0.54 6.60
N LEU A 2 -43.82 -0.54 6.88
CA LEU A 2 -42.84 0.25 6.13
C LEU A 2 -42.44 -0.50 4.85
N PRO A 3 -42.31 0.17 3.69
CA PRO A 3 -41.92 -0.49 2.46
C PRO A 3 -40.42 -0.84 2.49
N THR A 4 -40.11 -2.13 2.32
CA THR A 4 -38.74 -2.63 2.16
C THR A 4 -38.20 -2.14 0.82
N ARG A 5 -37.29 -1.15 0.86
CA ARG A 5 -36.57 -0.68 -0.32
C ARG A 5 -35.62 -1.79 -0.77
N LYS A 6 -35.94 -2.47 -1.88
CA LYS A 6 -35.04 -3.44 -2.51
C LYS A 6 -33.77 -2.71 -2.94
N VAL A 7 -32.66 -2.95 -2.24
CA VAL A 7 -31.34 -2.48 -2.65
C VAL A 7 -30.97 -3.25 -3.93
N PRO A 8 -30.62 -2.57 -5.04
CA PRO A 8 -30.15 -3.26 -6.24
C PRO A 8 -28.89 -4.04 -5.90
N LEU A 9 -28.88 -5.33 -6.22
CA LEU A 9 -27.67 -6.14 -6.19
C LEU A 9 -26.73 -5.58 -7.28
N VAL A 10 -25.76 -4.76 -6.88
CA VAL A 10 -24.68 -4.31 -7.77
C VAL A 10 -23.95 -5.57 -8.18
N ARG A 11 -24.15 -6.00 -9.43
CA ARG A 11 -23.41 -7.12 -10.00
C ARG A 11 -21.95 -6.69 -10.01
N GLN A 12 -21.11 -7.37 -9.23
CA GLN A 12 -19.67 -7.22 -9.38
C GLN A 12 -19.33 -7.48 -10.85
N PRO A 13 -18.53 -6.61 -11.50
CA PRO A 13 -18.04 -6.91 -12.83
C PRO A 13 -17.36 -8.28 -12.80
N PRO A 14 -17.46 -9.07 -13.89
CA PRO A 14 -16.80 -10.37 -13.94
C PRO A 14 -15.32 -10.19 -13.60
N MET A 15 -14.80 -11.02 -12.68
CA MET A 15 -13.36 -11.07 -12.40
C MET A 15 -12.63 -11.24 -13.72
N GLN A 16 -11.91 -10.21 -14.14
CA GLN A 16 -11.03 -10.28 -15.30
C GLN A 16 -9.92 -11.27 -15.01
N GLU A 17 -9.55 -12.08 -16.01
CA GLU A 17 -8.48 -13.07 -15.91
C GLU A 17 -7.21 -12.44 -15.30
N PRO A 18 -6.57 -13.11 -14.32
CA PRO A 18 -5.38 -12.59 -13.64
C PRO A 18 -4.32 -12.20 -14.66
N LEU A 19 -3.76 -10.99 -14.55
CA LEU A 19 -2.62 -10.61 -15.36
C LEU A 19 -1.47 -11.60 -15.12
N PRO A 20 -0.60 -11.86 -16.11
CA PRO A 20 0.64 -12.58 -15.88
C PRO A 20 1.40 -11.90 -14.74
N PHE A 21 1.61 -12.63 -13.65
CA PHE A 21 2.27 -12.11 -12.45
C PHE A 21 3.75 -12.50 -12.42
N ASP A 22 4.41 -12.44 -13.56
CA ASP A 22 5.85 -12.65 -13.67
C ASP A 22 6.51 -11.28 -13.91
N PRO A 23 7.14 -10.67 -12.90
CA PRO A 23 7.79 -9.38 -13.08
C PRO A 23 8.99 -9.50 -14.00
N LYS A 24 9.25 -8.44 -14.76
CA LYS A 24 10.59 -8.22 -15.28
C LYS A 24 11.45 -7.64 -14.16
N ILE A 25 12.48 -8.37 -13.76
CA ILE A 25 13.43 -7.94 -12.73
C ILE A 25 14.53 -7.09 -13.40
N VAL A 26 14.81 -5.91 -12.84
CA VAL A 26 15.86 -4.99 -13.30
C VAL A 26 16.72 -4.58 -12.12
N GLN A 27 18.03 -4.73 -12.25
CA GLN A 27 19.01 -4.28 -11.26
C GLN A 27 19.39 -2.82 -11.55
N GLN A 28 19.23 -1.94 -10.55
CA GLN A 28 19.62 -0.53 -10.61
C GLN A 28 20.57 -0.20 -9.46
N GLY A 29 21.88 -0.31 -9.71
CA GLY A 29 22.88 -0.12 -8.66
C GLY A 29 22.79 -1.22 -7.60
N LEU A 30 22.40 -0.84 -6.38
CA LEU A 30 22.17 -1.78 -5.27
C LEU A 30 20.70 -2.19 -5.12
N SER A 31 19.81 -1.58 -5.90
CA SER A 31 18.37 -1.81 -5.83
C SER A 31 17.91 -2.84 -6.85
N GLU A 32 16.92 -3.64 -6.47
CA GLU A 32 16.21 -4.55 -7.36
C GLU A 32 14.80 -4.01 -7.62
N LEU A 33 14.47 -3.76 -8.90
CA LEU A 33 13.17 -3.29 -9.33
C LEU A 33 12.39 -4.41 -10.00
N HIS A 34 11.14 -4.58 -9.58
CA HIS A 34 10.18 -5.49 -10.18
C HIS A 34 9.20 -4.70 -11.03
N ILE A 35 9.17 -4.99 -12.34
CA ILE A 35 8.35 -4.27 -13.31
C ILE A 35 7.19 -5.15 -13.73
N TYR A 36 5.98 -4.69 -13.48
CA TYR A 36 4.74 -5.40 -13.77
C TYR A 36 3.91 -4.67 -14.83
N PRO A 37 3.21 -5.41 -15.72
CA PRO A 37 2.12 -4.84 -16.49
C PRO A 37 0.98 -4.44 -15.54
N THR A 38 0.34 -3.29 -15.79
CA THR A 38 -0.82 -2.85 -14.99
C THR A 38 -2.11 -3.00 -15.79
N ARG A 39 -3.22 -3.28 -15.10
CA ARG A 39 -4.56 -3.24 -15.73
C ARG A 39 -5.01 -1.80 -16.02
N GLN A 40 -4.40 -0.82 -15.37
CA GLN A 40 -4.83 0.56 -15.41
C GLN A 40 -4.04 1.33 -16.48
N GLY A 41 -4.63 1.46 -17.67
CA GLY A 41 -4.13 2.36 -18.71
C GLY A 41 -2.99 1.82 -19.58
N GLY A 42 -2.63 0.53 -19.50
CA GLY A 42 -1.61 -0.07 -20.37
C GLY A 42 -0.17 0.34 -20.05
N GLY A 43 0.07 0.87 -18.84
CA GLY A 43 1.39 1.24 -18.36
C GLY A 43 2.15 0.08 -17.69
N LEU A 44 3.35 0.41 -17.20
CA LEU A 44 4.15 -0.47 -16.35
C LEU A 44 4.20 0.12 -14.93
N MET A 45 4.04 -0.72 -13.92
CA MET A 45 4.28 -0.36 -12.52
C MET A 45 5.65 -0.88 -12.12
N GLN A 46 6.49 0.00 -11.57
CA GLN A 46 7.77 -0.37 -10.99
C GLN A 46 7.60 -0.45 -9.49
N ILE A 47 8.06 -1.55 -8.91
CA ILE A 47 8.00 -1.82 -7.49
C ILE A 47 9.42 -2.06 -6.99
N GLU A 48 9.79 -1.36 -5.93
CA GLU A 48 11.03 -1.60 -5.19
C GLU A 48 10.68 -1.97 -3.74
N VAL A 49 11.13 -3.14 -3.27
CA VAL A 49 11.03 -3.47 -1.84
C VAL A 49 12.24 -2.86 -1.14
N THR A 50 12.04 -1.69 -0.54
CA THR A 50 13.13 -0.92 0.10
C THR A 50 13.48 -1.47 1.49
N MET A 51 12.50 -2.04 2.20
CA MET A 51 12.71 -2.69 3.49
C MET A 51 11.74 -3.85 3.69
N SER A 52 12.19 -4.92 4.35
CA SER A 52 11.30 -5.99 4.81
C SER A 52 11.81 -6.64 6.09
N PHE A 53 10.88 -7.16 6.90
CA PHE A 53 11.22 -7.88 8.12
C PHE A 53 10.15 -8.93 8.45
N GLY A 54 10.57 -10.14 8.85
CA GLY A 54 9.67 -11.18 9.36
C GLY A 54 8.76 -11.85 8.31
N LEU A 55 8.92 -11.53 7.02
CA LEU A 55 8.14 -12.12 5.93
C LEU A 55 8.60 -13.54 5.63
N GLN A 56 7.63 -14.45 5.38
CA GLN A 56 7.94 -15.81 4.93
C GLN A 56 8.24 -15.84 3.42
N PRO A 57 8.88 -16.90 2.91
CA PRO A 57 9.06 -17.07 1.47
C PRO A 57 7.73 -16.95 0.70
N GLY A 58 7.72 -16.17 -0.37
CA GLY A 58 6.54 -15.93 -1.21
C GLY A 58 5.58 -14.84 -0.71
N TRP A 59 5.73 -14.32 0.52
CA TRP A 59 4.86 -13.24 1.00
C TRP A 59 5.10 -11.93 0.27
N ILE A 60 6.36 -11.61 -0.06
CA ILE A 60 6.71 -10.43 -0.86
C ILE A 60 5.96 -10.46 -2.19
N THR A 61 5.93 -11.62 -2.86
CA THR A 61 5.21 -11.81 -4.13
C THR A 61 3.71 -11.50 -4.01
N GLU A 62 3.04 -11.96 -2.95
CA GLU A 62 1.62 -11.66 -2.75
C GLU A 62 1.38 -10.19 -2.33
N ILE A 63 2.34 -9.59 -1.61
CA ILE A 63 2.33 -8.15 -1.30
C ILE A 63 2.42 -7.33 -2.58
N GLU A 64 3.41 -7.59 -3.43
CA GLU A 64 3.56 -6.90 -4.72
C GLU A 64 2.31 -7.09 -5.58
N ARG A 65 1.72 -8.29 -5.57
CA ARG A 65 0.48 -8.58 -6.30
C ARG A 65 -0.67 -7.73 -5.86
N SER A 66 -0.85 -7.59 -4.55
CA SER A 66 -1.90 -6.73 -3.99
C SER A 66 -1.71 -5.27 -4.42
N VAL A 67 -0.46 -4.78 -4.47
CA VAL A 67 -0.16 -3.42 -4.94
C VAL A 67 -0.47 -3.29 -6.43
N VAL A 68 0.03 -4.19 -7.27
CA VAL A 68 -0.22 -4.16 -8.74
C VAL A 68 -1.72 -4.22 -9.06
N GLU A 69 -2.50 -4.97 -8.28
CA GLU A 69 -3.92 -5.16 -8.56
C GLU A 69 -4.80 -3.99 -8.09
N TYR A 70 -4.45 -3.34 -6.98
CA TYR A 70 -5.33 -2.36 -6.33
C TYR A 70 -4.76 -0.95 -6.22
N TYR A 71 -3.46 -0.76 -6.39
CA TYR A 71 -2.83 0.56 -6.34
C TYR A 71 -2.93 1.28 -7.68
N THR A 72 -3.34 2.54 -7.66
CA THR A 72 -3.65 3.35 -8.84
C THR A 72 -2.88 4.68 -8.87
N GLY A 73 -2.31 5.10 -7.75
CA GLY A 73 -1.74 6.44 -7.56
C GLY A 73 -2.79 7.56 -7.44
N ASP A 74 -4.10 7.24 -7.43
CA ASP A 74 -5.15 8.24 -7.25
C ASP A 74 -5.35 8.55 -5.77
N GLN A 75 -4.77 9.64 -5.28
CA GLN A 75 -4.85 10.03 -3.87
C GLN A 75 -6.29 10.19 -3.36
N SER A 76 -7.23 10.58 -4.22
CA SER A 76 -8.64 10.73 -3.82
C SER A 76 -9.28 9.39 -3.42
N ASN A 77 -8.68 8.28 -3.84
CA ASN A 77 -9.12 6.92 -3.59
C ASN A 77 -8.13 6.12 -2.71
N SER A 78 -7.11 6.78 -2.14
CA SER A 78 -6.04 6.12 -1.36
C SER A 78 -6.54 5.24 -0.22
N GLY A 79 -7.57 5.68 0.51
CA GLY A 79 -8.18 4.89 1.58
C GLY A 79 -8.81 3.58 1.10
N GLN A 80 -9.52 3.60 -0.04
CA GLN A 80 -10.10 2.39 -0.64
C GLN A 80 -9.00 1.47 -1.20
N GLN A 81 -7.96 2.03 -1.80
CA GLN A 81 -6.82 1.27 -2.29
C GLN A 81 -6.12 0.54 -1.14
N ALA A 82 -5.80 1.25 -0.06
CA ALA A 82 -5.21 0.66 1.15
C ALA A 82 -6.08 -0.45 1.73
N ASN A 83 -7.40 -0.24 1.80
CA ASN A 83 -8.33 -1.25 2.27
C ASN A 83 -8.37 -2.50 1.36
N ASN A 84 -8.40 -2.33 0.04
CA ASN A 84 -8.41 -3.44 -0.92
C ASN A 84 -7.10 -4.27 -0.85
N ILE A 85 -5.96 -3.60 -0.70
CA ILE A 85 -4.65 -4.24 -0.49
C ILE A 85 -4.68 -5.05 0.81
N ALA A 86 -5.14 -4.47 1.92
CA ALA A 86 -5.25 -5.17 3.19
C ALA A 86 -6.16 -6.40 3.09
N GLU A 87 -7.39 -6.24 2.59
CA GLU A 87 -8.35 -7.35 2.41
C GLU A 87 -7.79 -8.47 1.53
N TYR A 88 -7.03 -8.13 0.49
CA TYR A 88 -6.37 -9.13 -0.34
C TYR A 88 -5.38 -9.97 0.48
N LEU A 89 -4.51 -9.31 1.24
CA LEU A 89 -3.48 -9.96 2.04
C LEU A 89 -4.08 -10.78 3.17
N GLU A 90 -5.15 -10.31 3.81
CA GLU A 90 -5.89 -11.09 4.81
C GLU A 90 -6.46 -12.39 4.20
N ARG A 91 -7.01 -12.33 2.98
CA ARG A 91 -7.52 -13.52 2.28
C ARG A 91 -6.41 -14.49 1.86
N LYS A 92 -5.23 -13.99 1.46
CA LYS A 92 -4.14 -14.81 0.91
C LYS A 92 -3.18 -15.35 1.95
N LEU A 93 -2.82 -14.51 2.93
CA LEU A 93 -1.77 -14.80 3.92
C LEU A 93 -2.36 -15.05 5.32
N GLY A 94 -3.64 -14.74 5.53
CA GLY A 94 -4.29 -14.81 6.83
C GLY A 94 -3.84 -13.69 7.77
N GLY A 95 -4.50 -13.61 8.93
CA GLY A 95 -4.24 -12.58 9.93
C GLY A 95 -4.87 -11.23 9.57
N PHE A 96 -4.48 -10.18 10.29
CA PHE A 96 -4.90 -8.80 10.05
C PHE A 96 -3.75 -8.00 9.45
N TRP A 97 -4.03 -7.26 8.38
CA TRP A 97 -3.04 -6.48 7.66
C TRP A 97 -3.41 -4.99 7.67
N SER A 98 -2.41 -4.14 7.85
CA SER A 98 -2.56 -2.70 7.79
C SER A 98 -1.67 -2.13 6.70
N VAL A 99 -2.22 -1.19 5.94
CA VAL A 99 -1.60 -0.58 4.78
C VAL A 99 -1.63 0.92 4.96
N MET A 100 -0.48 1.56 4.83
CA MET A 100 -0.32 3.00 4.85
C MET A 100 0.33 3.42 3.53
N ILE A 101 -0.35 4.28 2.79
CA ILE A 101 0.15 4.90 1.56
C ILE A 101 0.62 6.30 1.95
N VAL A 102 1.85 6.63 1.60
CA VAL A 102 2.52 7.88 1.94
C VAL A 102 2.97 8.55 0.65
N ASP A 103 2.50 9.77 0.44
CA ASP A 103 2.97 10.61 -0.66
C ASP A 103 4.37 11.17 -0.32
N ASP A 104 5.27 11.07 -1.28
CA ASP A 104 6.67 11.47 -1.16
C ASP A 104 6.85 12.97 -0.79
N PRO A 105 7.87 13.39 0.01
CA PRO A 105 8.66 12.64 0.97
C PRO A 105 8.09 12.81 2.39
N GLY A 106 7.11 11.99 2.75
CA GLY A 106 6.66 11.88 4.14
C GLY A 106 7.64 11.05 4.98
N ILE A 107 8.25 11.66 6.00
CA ILE A 107 8.96 10.90 7.05
C ILE A 107 7.90 10.19 7.90
N ALA A 108 7.65 8.91 7.63
CA ALA A 108 6.82 8.08 8.48
C ALA A 108 7.69 7.38 9.54
N ALA A 109 7.56 7.79 10.81
CA ALA A 109 8.11 7.05 11.94
C ALA A 109 6.99 6.20 12.56
N PHE A 110 7.16 4.88 12.56
CA PHE A 110 6.22 3.96 13.19
C PHE A 110 6.97 2.99 14.09
N THR A 111 6.35 2.62 15.21
CA THR A 111 6.85 1.54 16.06
C THR A 111 6.09 0.27 15.70
N VAL A 112 6.81 -0.71 15.17
CA VAL A 112 6.27 -2.06 14.98
C VAL A 112 6.41 -2.85 16.28
N SER A 113 5.47 -3.76 16.55
CA SER A 113 5.43 -4.55 17.78
C SER A 113 6.70 -5.40 18.00
N ARG A 114 6.80 -6.08 19.15
CA ARG A 114 7.96 -6.94 19.51
C ARG A 114 8.30 -8.05 18.48
N LYS A 115 7.40 -8.34 17.54
CA LYS A 115 7.64 -9.25 16.40
C LYS A 115 7.10 -8.59 15.12
N PRO A 116 7.85 -7.63 14.54
CA PRO A 116 7.42 -6.95 13.32
C PRO A 116 7.21 -7.96 12.21
N ILE A 117 6.16 -7.77 11.42
CA ILE A 117 6.08 -8.38 10.09
C ILE A 117 5.66 -7.25 9.16
N TYR A 118 6.57 -6.77 8.33
CA TYR A 118 6.28 -5.64 7.45
C TYR A 118 7.13 -5.63 6.18
N ALA A 119 6.63 -4.90 5.18
CA ALA A 119 7.33 -4.49 3.98
C ALA A 119 7.14 -2.98 3.79
N MET A 120 8.20 -2.29 3.40
CA MET A 120 8.12 -0.95 2.82
C MET A 120 8.44 -1.07 1.34
N ILE A 121 7.55 -0.53 0.52
CA ILE A 121 7.61 -0.63 -0.92
C ILE A 121 7.57 0.78 -1.50
N GLN A 122 8.40 1.05 -2.50
CA GLN A 122 8.32 2.25 -3.31
C GLN A 122 7.71 1.92 -4.66
N VAL A 123 6.72 2.71 -5.09
CA VAL A 123 6.06 2.55 -6.38
C VAL A 123 6.47 3.67 -7.32
N ASN A 124 6.92 3.30 -8.52
CA ASN A 124 7.36 4.21 -9.58
C ASN A 124 8.42 5.25 -9.14
N GLY A 125 9.22 4.93 -8.11
CA GLY A 125 10.29 5.78 -7.59
C GLY A 125 9.83 7.00 -6.80
N GLY A 126 8.55 7.09 -6.41
CA GLY A 126 7.99 8.21 -5.64
C GLY A 126 7.28 7.74 -4.38
N GLU A 127 6.08 7.18 -4.54
CA GLU A 127 5.15 6.91 -3.43
C GLU A 127 5.59 5.71 -2.59
N GLY A 128 5.50 5.86 -1.26
CA GLY A 128 5.84 4.81 -0.30
C GLY A 128 4.60 4.10 0.21
N ILE A 129 4.60 2.77 0.18
CA ILE A 129 3.54 1.94 0.76
C ILE A 129 4.15 1.08 1.86
N LEU A 130 3.72 1.33 3.09
CA LEU A 130 4.06 0.51 4.25
C LEU A 130 2.94 -0.51 4.49
N ILE A 131 3.32 -1.78 4.59
CA ILE A 131 2.40 -2.90 4.74
C ILE A 131 2.87 -3.71 5.95
N SER A 132 1.99 -3.92 6.93
CA SER A 132 2.33 -4.59 8.19
C SER A 132 1.26 -5.60 8.60
N SER A 133 1.70 -6.79 9.02
CA SER A 133 0.86 -7.79 9.69
C SER A 133 0.88 -7.53 11.20
N SER A 134 -0.27 -7.64 11.84
CA SER A 134 -0.62 -7.01 13.12
C SER A 134 -0.81 -5.51 12.95
N GLY A 135 -2.05 -5.06 13.20
CA GLY A 135 -2.49 -3.72 12.86
C GLY A 135 -1.48 -2.69 13.32
N VAL A 136 -1.09 -1.78 12.41
CA VAL A 136 -0.69 -0.45 12.86
C VAL A 136 -1.84 -0.03 13.77
N PRO A 137 -1.58 0.26 15.06
CA PRO A 137 -2.66 0.55 15.97
C PRO A 137 -3.54 1.63 15.33
N ALA A 138 -4.82 1.33 15.14
CA ALA A 138 -5.82 2.29 14.69
C ALA A 138 -6.02 3.45 15.70
N GLY A 139 -5.20 3.52 16.74
CA GLY A 139 -4.79 4.75 17.37
C GLY A 139 -3.40 5.11 16.86
N GLY A 140 -3.32 6.06 15.94
CA GLY A 140 -2.08 6.77 15.71
C GLY A 140 -1.49 7.24 17.03
N PRO A 141 -0.18 7.52 17.13
CA PRO A 141 0.28 8.34 18.21
C PRO A 141 -0.63 9.58 18.22
N SER A 142 -1.16 9.91 19.38
CA SER A 142 -1.70 11.24 19.66
C SER A 142 -0.54 12.23 19.48
N GLY A 143 -0.19 12.50 18.22
CA GLY A 143 1.12 13.00 17.81
C GLY A 143 1.73 12.27 16.60
N ILE A 144 1.01 12.11 15.49
CA ILE A 144 1.69 12.22 14.19
C ILE A 144 1.97 13.72 14.03
N SER A 145 3.17 14.14 14.41
CA SER A 145 3.65 15.47 14.05
C SER A 145 4.00 15.40 12.57
N ILE A 146 3.08 15.85 11.72
CA ILE A 146 3.44 16.31 10.38
C ILE A 146 4.22 17.61 10.63
N GLY A 147 5.54 17.49 10.71
CA GLY A 147 6.42 18.66 10.75
C GLY A 147 6.36 19.36 9.40
N SER A 148 5.42 20.28 9.22
CA SER A 148 5.45 21.22 8.10
C SER A 148 6.76 22.00 8.18
N PRO A 149 7.62 22.01 7.14
CA PRO A 149 8.85 22.81 7.13
C PRO A 149 8.59 24.31 6.89
N PHE A 150 7.43 24.84 7.32
CA PHE A 150 7.19 26.28 7.31
C PHE A 150 7.87 26.92 8.53
N ARG A 151 9.15 27.26 8.37
CA ARG A 151 9.78 28.35 9.14
C ARG A 151 8.92 29.60 8.95
N GLN A 152 8.17 30.01 9.98
CA GLN A 152 7.71 31.38 10.05
C GLN A 152 8.93 32.29 10.19
N PRO A 153 9.03 33.40 9.43
CA PRO A 153 10.10 34.36 9.63
C PRO A 153 9.90 35.02 11.01
N PRO A 154 11.00 35.38 11.71
CA PRO A 154 10.90 36.00 13.02
C PRO A 154 10.23 37.36 12.89
N HIS A 155 9.15 37.55 13.65
CA HIS A 155 8.59 38.88 13.91
C HIS A 155 9.64 39.68 14.67
N MET A 156 10.25 40.68 14.01
CA MET A 156 10.91 41.78 14.71
C MET A 156 9.83 42.71 15.26
N GLY A 157 9.97 43.05 16.54
CA GLY A 157 9.16 44.07 17.21
C GLY A 157 9.55 45.49 16.82
#